data_AF-F4MJ34-F1
#
_entry.id   AF-F4MJ34-F1
#
_cell.length_a   1.000
_cell.length_b   1.000
_cell.length_c   1.000
_cell.angle_alpha   90.00
_cell.angle_beta   90.00
_cell.angle_gamma   90.00
#
_symmetry.space_group_name_H-M   'P 1'
#
loop_
_entity.id
_entity.type
_entity.pdbx_description
1 polymer ?
#
loop_
_entity_poly.entity_id
_entity_poly.type
_entity_poly.pdbx_seq_one_letter_code
_entity_poly.pdbx_strand_id
1 'polypeptide(L)'
;MLGTSFQQFSIEALLASASLRSGLTALNKCKYHDKGSFYNAFFQLSIGLERFFKIIYVVQYMIENDLNKPTYIHLRKLGHDISILHQNAVNIAIKYEKRDKGKWVLNDEQSAILTMLSEFGKETRYYNLNTIIGDKKLMNDPLEQWNYILEYCYWKYTSTTKRERLSQEVISWAERNRLYGFTNEFGLDGHIMTYVDQYLLNWKVNKISPCIAWEIISMLQPYYFLLMRLRDTVQLMEQDKGIKDPLVPYFHEIFPYFLLDRATAKRRRNWLD
;
A
#
# COMPACT_ATOMS: atom_id res chain seq x y z
N MET A 1 -8.34 33.17 9.13
CA MET A 1 -7.52 32.05 9.61
C MET A 1 -8.35 30.80 9.39
N LEU A 2 -7.84 29.78 8.69
CA LEU A 2 -8.64 28.59 8.37
C LEU A 2 -9.10 27.90 9.67
N GLY A 3 -10.34 27.39 9.67
CA GLY A 3 -10.97 26.83 10.87
C GLY A 3 -10.29 25.56 11.39
N THR A 4 -10.50 25.23 12.68
CA THR A 4 -9.92 24.05 13.34
C THR A 4 -10.20 22.74 12.61
N SER A 5 -11.39 22.60 12.00
CA SER A 5 -11.76 21.42 11.21
C SER A 5 -10.80 21.22 10.03
N PHE A 6 -10.56 22.28 9.25
CA PHE A 6 -9.65 22.27 8.12
C PHE A 6 -8.25 21.83 8.52
N GLN A 7 -7.75 22.39 9.62
CA GLN A 7 -6.42 22.09 10.13
C GLN A 7 -6.28 20.62 10.54
N GLN A 8 -7.28 20.09 11.25
CA GLN A 8 -7.29 18.68 11.68
C GLN A 8 -7.31 17.72 10.49
N PHE A 9 -8.17 17.96 9.50
CA PHE A 9 -8.18 17.14 8.28
C PHE A 9 -6.91 17.29 7.47
N SER A 10 -6.34 18.50 7.37
CA SER A 10 -5.07 18.73 6.70
C SER A 10 -3.96 17.89 7.32
N ILE A 11 -3.84 17.91 8.65
CA ILE A 11 -2.83 17.12 9.37
C ILE A 11 -3.07 15.62 9.15
N GLU A 12 -4.31 15.14 9.28
CA GLU A 12 -4.63 13.72 9.08
C GLU A 12 -4.32 13.25 7.65
N ALA A 13 -4.67 14.06 6.64
CA ALA A 13 -4.35 13.78 5.24
C ALA A 13 -2.83 13.81 4.96
N LEU A 14 -2.11 14.76 5.55
CA LEU A 14 -0.65 14.82 5.46
C LEU A 14 0.00 13.61 6.15
N LEU A 15 -0.52 13.13 7.28
CA LEU A 15 -0.06 11.92 7.95
C LEU A 15 -0.28 10.67 7.10
N ALA A 16 -1.47 10.53 6.49
CA ALA A 16 -1.77 9.45 5.56
C ALA A 16 -0.83 9.48 4.34
N SER A 17 -0.67 10.65 3.71
CA SER A 17 0.23 10.87 2.58
C SER A 17 1.70 10.57 2.93
N ALA A 18 2.19 11.08 4.05
CA ALA A 18 3.55 10.84 4.51
C ALA A 18 3.81 9.36 4.79
N SER A 19 2.86 8.64 5.41
CA SER A 19 2.98 7.21 5.69
C SER A 19 3.03 6.39 4.39
N LEU A 20 2.12 6.68 3.44
CA LEU A 20 2.12 6.02 2.12
C LEU A 20 3.42 6.27 1.36
N ARG A 21 3.86 7.53 1.27
CA ARG A 21 5.12 7.89 0.58
C ARG A 21 6.36 7.30 1.25
N SER A 22 6.38 7.26 2.58
CA SER A 22 7.45 6.59 3.34
C SER A 22 7.47 5.09 3.06
N GLY A 23 6.30 4.44 3.07
CA GLY A 23 6.16 3.01 2.76
C GLY A 23 6.59 2.66 1.34
N LEU A 24 6.17 3.44 0.34
CA LEU A 24 6.59 3.27 -1.06
C LEU A 24 8.10 3.49 -1.23
N THR A 25 8.70 4.42 -0.48
CA THR A 25 10.15 4.64 -0.48
C THR A 25 10.89 3.48 0.16
N ALA A 26 10.44 3.03 1.34
CA ALA A 26 11.02 1.89 2.04
C ALA A 26 10.96 0.61 1.18
N LEU A 27 9.81 0.36 0.56
CA LEU A 27 9.60 -0.75 -0.37
C LEU A 27 10.66 -0.76 -1.49
N ASN A 28 10.91 0.39 -2.12
CA ASN A 28 11.90 0.50 -3.20
C ASN A 28 13.37 0.44 -2.74
N LYS A 29 13.61 0.54 -1.42
CA LYS A 29 14.94 0.46 -0.81
C LYS A 29 15.20 -0.88 -0.10
N CYS A 30 14.21 -1.78 -0.09
CA CYS A 30 14.34 -3.08 0.55
C CYS A 30 15.52 -3.87 -0.04
N LYS A 31 16.19 -4.63 0.81
CA LYS A 31 17.25 -5.57 0.41
C LYS A 31 16.90 -6.93 0.97
N TYR A 32 17.10 -7.99 0.19
CA TYR A 32 16.74 -9.35 0.59
C TYR A 32 17.41 -9.79 1.91
N HIS A 33 18.60 -9.28 2.22
CA HIS A 33 19.34 -9.57 3.47
C HIS A 33 18.92 -8.67 4.65
N ASP A 34 18.24 -7.55 4.39
CA ASP A 34 17.72 -6.62 5.41
C ASP A 34 16.21 -6.84 5.55
N LYS A 35 15.83 -7.91 6.24
CA LYS A 35 14.42 -8.27 6.45
C LYS A 35 13.65 -7.16 7.18
N GLY A 36 14.31 -6.40 8.05
CA GLY A 36 13.72 -5.27 8.78
C GLY A 36 13.21 -4.16 7.85
N SER A 37 13.87 -3.95 6.71
CA SER A 37 13.42 -2.97 5.71
C SER A 37 12.04 -3.30 5.11
N PHE A 38 11.71 -4.59 4.92
CA PHE A 38 10.40 -5.02 4.45
C PHE A 38 9.32 -4.75 5.49
N TYR A 39 9.57 -5.14 6.75
CA TYR A 39 8.66 -4.85 7.86
C TYR A 39 8.38 -3.35 7.95
N ASN A 40 9.40 -2.49 7.89
CA ASN A 40 9.23 -1.05 7.88
C ASN A 40 8.35 -0.57 6.72
N ALA A 41 8.52 -1.12 5.51
CA ALA A 41 7.64 -0.80 4.39
C ALA A 41 6.18 -1.20 4.68
N PHE A 42 5.95 -2.40 5.22
CA PHE A 42 4.61 -2.90 5.55
C PHE A 42 3.95 -2.04 6.62
N PHE A 43 4.67 -1.68 7.68
CA PHE A 43 4.19 -0.79 8.74
C PHE A 43 3.64 0.54 8.18
N GLN A 44 4.46 1.21 7.38
CA GLN A 44 4.13 2.52 6.84
C GLN A 44 2.98 2.45 5.82
N LEU A 45 2.98 1.42 4.96
CA LEU A 45 1.90 1.21 3.99
C LEU A 45 0.58 0.87 4.68
N SER A 46 0.55 -0.04 5.65
CA SER A 46 -0.67 -0.42 6.37
C SER A 46 -1.29 0.78 7.09
N ILE A 47 -0.47 1.57 7.82
CA ILE A 47 -0.94 2.79 8.50
C ILE A 47 -1.46 3.83 7.50
N GLY A 48 -0.73 4.03 6.40
CA GLY A 48 -1.11 4.99 5.36
C GLY A 48 -2.44 4.64 4.70
N LEU A 49 -2.64 3.37 4.34
CA LEU A 49 -3.89 2.87 3.75
C LEU A 49 -5.05 2.99 4.72
N GLU A 50 -4.86 2.59 5.98
CA GLU A 50 -5.90 2.70 7.01
C GLU A 50 -6.40 4.14 7.16
N ARG A 51 -5.48 5.09 7.31
CA ARG A 51 -5.81 6.51 7.46
C ARG A 51 -6.48 7.08 6.21
N PHE A 52 -5.95 6.74 5.03
CA PHE A 52 -6.52 7.19 3.76
C PHE A 52 -7.99 6.75 3.59
N PHE A 53 -8.31 5.47 3.81
CA PHE A 53 -9.69 5.00 3.71
C PHE A 53 -10.59 5.57 4.81
N LYS A 54 -10.06 5.81 6.01
CA LYS A 54 -10.81 6.50 7.08
C LYS A 54 -11.14 7.94 6.73
N ILE A 55 -10.25 8.67 6.05
CA ILE A 55 -10.55 10.02 5.56
C ILE A 55 -11.74 9.98 4.60
N ILE A 56 -11.75 9.04 3.63
CA ILE A 56 -12.89 8.86 2.70
C ILE A 56 -14.20 8.64 3.47
N TYR A 57 -14.18 7.72 4.45
CA TYR A 57 -15.35 7.45 5.29
C TYR A 57 -15.82 8.69 6.06
N VAL A 58 -14.91 9.42 6.71
CA VAL A 58 -15.27 10.59 7.52
C VAL A 58 -15.89 11.69 6.65
N VAL A 59 -15.30 11.97 5.48
CA VAL A 59 -15.84 12.99 4.57
C VAL A 59 -17.21 12.57 4.04
N GLN A 60 -17.39 11.30 3.67
CA GLN A 60 -18.70 10.80 3.26
C GLN A 60 -19.73 10.85 4.39
N TYR A 61 -19.35 10.51 5.63
CA TYR A 61 -20.23 10.63 6.79
C TYR A 61 -20.69 12.07 6.99
N MET A 62 -19.79 13.05 6.85
CA MET A 62 -20.15 14.47 6.93
C MET A 62 -21.20 14.87 5.89
N ILE A 63 -21.08 14.40 4.65
CA ILE A 63 -22.07 14.68 3.61
C ILE A 63 -23.45 14.14 4.00
N GLU A 64 -23.52 12.94 4.57
CA GLU A 64 -24.78 12.29 4.93
C GLU A 64 -25.40 12.79 6.24
N ASN A 65 -24.62 13.49 7.06
CA ASN A 65 -25.03 13.91 8.40
C ASN A 65 -24.94 15.42 8.57
N ASP A 66 -25.26 16.17 7.51
CA ASP A 66 -25.38 17.64 7.55
C ASP A 66 -24.10 18.34 8.04
N LEU A 67 -22.96 17.88 7.55
CA LEU A 67 -21.59 18.30 7.90
C LEU A 67 -21.14 17.95 9.33
N ASN A 68 -21.91 17.15 10.08
CA ASN A 68 -21.48 16.62 11.37
C ASN A 68 -20.46 15.49 11.21
N LYS A 69 -19.46 15.48 12.09
CA LYS A 69 -18.41 14.45 12.10
C LYS A 69 -18.89 13.16 12.75
N PRO A 70 -18.35 11.99 12.35
CA PRO A 70 -18.61 10.74 13.05
C PRO A 70 -18.08 10.80 14.49
N THR A 71 -18.80 10.15 15.40
CA THR A 71 -18.34 9.98 16.78
C THR A 71 -17.23 8.94 16.87
N TYR A 72 -16.54 8.90 18.00
CA TYR A 72 -15.57 7.85 18.31
C TYR A 72 -16.17 6.44 18.16
N ILE A 73 -17.44 6.25 18.51
CA ILE A 73 -18.11 4.95 18.40
C ILE A 73 -18.23 4.52 16.94
N HIS A 74 -18.57 5.45 16.03
CA HIS A 74 -18.63 5.16 14.59
C HIS A 74 -17.26 4.75 14.05
N LEU A 75 -16.20 5.51 14.39
CA LEU A 75 -14.83 5.18 13.95
C LEU A 75 -14.30 3.87 14.55
N ARG A 76 -14.63 3.58 15.82
CA ARG A 76 -14.22 2.32 16.47
C ARG A 76 -14.91 1.11 15.83
N LYS A 77 -16.19 1.23 15.45
CA LYS A 77 -16.92 0.16 14.75
C LYS A 77 -16.35 -0.12 13.37
N LEU A 78 -15.83 0.90 12.70
CA LEU A 78 -15.17 0.75 11.40
C LEU A 78 -13.86 -0.07 11.49
N GLY A 79 -13.18 -0.02 12.64
CA GLY A 79 -12.01 -0.86 12.94
C GLY A 79 -10.71 -0.40 12.25
N HIS A 80 -9.76 -1.32 12.13
CA HIS A 80 -8.43 -1.09 11.54
C HIS A 80 -8.14 -2.05 10.37
N ASP A 81 -9.09 -2.93 10.03
CA ASP A 81 -8.94 -3.92 8.97
C ASP A 81 -9.02 -3.21 7.61
N ILE A 82 -7.91 -3.18 6.89
CA ILE A 82 -7.76 -2.42 5.65
C ILE A 82 -8.65 -3.00 4.55
N SER A 83 -8.85 -4.32 4.52
CA SER A 83 -9.75 -4.97 3.56
C SER A 83 -11.21 -4.55 3.79
N ILE A 84 -11.63 -4.45 5.05
CA ILE A 84 -12.96 -3.94 5.42
C ILE A 84 -13.07 -2.45 5.05
N LEU A 85 -12.04 -1.65 5.35
CA LEU A 85 -12.00 -0.22 5.01
C LEU A 85 -12.08 0.01 3.50
N HIS A 86 -11.34 -0.78 2.71
CA HIS A 86 -11.41 -0.78 1.25
C HIS A 86 -12.82 -1.10 0.78
N GLN A 87 -13.46 -2.16 1.28
CA GLN A 87 -14.82 -2.52 0.88
C GLN A 87 -15.84 -1.41 1.23
N ASN A 88 -15.67 -0.72 2.36
CA ASN A 88 -16.49 0.45 2.69
C ASN A 88 -16.26 1.58 1.68
N ALA A 89 -15.00 1.86 1.31
CA ALA A 89 -14.69 2.86 0.29
C ALA A 89 -15.28 2.49 -1.09
N VAL A 90 -15.26 1.20 -1.48
CA VAL A 90 -15.95 0.71 -2.69
C VAL A 90 -17.45 0.98 -2.63
N ASN A 91 -18.10 0.70 -1.50
CA ASN A 91 -19.54 0.93 -1.33
C ASN A 91 -19.89 2.42 -1.43
N ILE A 92 -19.06 3.29 -0.84
CA ILE A 92 -19.17 4.74 -1.00
C ILE A 92 -19.00 5.11 -2.48
N ALA A 93 -17.97 4.58 -3.14
CA ALA A 93 -17.70 4.85 -4.53
C ALA A 93 -18.89 4.50 -5.43
N ILE A 94 -19.50 3.33 -5.27
CA ILE A 94 -20.68 2.89 -6.02
C ILE A 94 -21.86 3.86 -5.82
N LYS A 95 -22.02 4.42 -4.62
CA LYS A 95 -23.07 5.40 -4.33
C LYS A 95 -22.86 6.73 -5.07
N TYR A 96 -21.62 7.23 -5.11
CA TYR A 96 -21.27 8.54 -5.68
C TYR A 96 -20.79 8.50 -7.15
N GLU A 97 -20.46 7.33 -7.68
CA GLU A 97 -19.91 7.10 -9.02
C GLU A 97 -20.69 5.99 -9.76
N LYS A 98 -21.96 6.26 -10.09
CA LYS A 98 -22.87 5.25 -10.69
C LYS A 98 -22.44 4.67 -12.04
N ARG A 99 -21.47 5.28 -12.72
CA ARG A 99 -21.17 5.00 -14.15
C ARG A 99 -20.06 3.98 -14.39
N ASP A 100 -19.32 3.54 -13.37
CA ASP A 100 -18.16 2.66 -13.61
C ASP A 100 -17.83 1.75 -12.41
N LYS A 101 -18.56 0.64 -12.29
CA LYS A 101 -18.35 -0.34 -11.21
C LYS A 101 -17.02 -1.09 -11.35
N GLY A 102 -16.45 -1.18 -12.55
CA GLY A 102 -15.22 -1.93 -12.81
C GLY A 102 -13.97 -1.27 -12.23
N LYS A 103 -13.97 0.05 -12.06
CA LYS A 103 -12.84 0.82 -11.51
C LYS A 103 -12.42 0.45 -10.10
N TRP A 104 -13.31 -0.15 -9.31
CA TRP A 104 -13.09 -0.46 -7.90
C TRP A 104 -12.71 -1.93 -7.69
N VAL A 105 -12.68 -2.72 -8.76
CA VAL A 105 -12.30 -4.13 -8.73
C VAL A 105 -10.78 -4.20 -8.76
N LEU A 106 -10.21 -4.78 -7.71
CA LEU A 106 -8.78 -5.05 -7.64
C LEU A 106 -8.40 -6.14 -8.63
N ASN A 107 -7.26 -5.98 -9.29
CA ASN A 107 -6.62 -7.12 -9.94
C ASN A 107 -6.02 -8.07 -8.90
N ASP A 108 -5.59 -9.24 -9.34
CA ASP A 108 -5.10 -10.30 -8.45
C ASP A 108 -3.89 -9.83 -7.60
N GLU A 109 -2.96 -9.08 -8.17
CA GLU A 109 -1.80 -8.54 -7.43
C GLU A 109 -2.21 -7.52 -6.38
N GLN A 110 -3.08 -6.59 -6.74
CA GLN A 110 -3.62 -5.57 -5.84
C GLN A 110 -4.39 -6.21 -4.69
N SER A 111 -5.18 -7.26 -4.98
CA SER A 111 -5.91 -8.03 -3.99
C SER A 111 -4.96 -8.74 -3.02
N ALA A 112 -3.90 -9.37 -3.53
CA ALA A 112 -2.88 -10.03 -2.70
C ALA A 112 -2.12 -9.02 -1.82
N ILE A 113 -1.73 -7.87 -2.39
CA ILE A 113 -1.04 -6.79 -1.66
C ILE A 113 -1.93 -6.23 -0.55
N LEU A 114 -3.19 -5.90 -0.86
CA LEU A 114 -4.12 -5.33 0.12
C LEU A 114 -4.39 -6.32 1.26
N THR A 115 -4.57 -7.60 0.93
CA THR A 115 -4.82 -8.66 1.90
C THR A 115 -3.64 -8.82 2.86
N MET A 116 -2.42 -8.97 2.34
CA MET A 116 -1.22 -9.07 3.19
C MET A 116 -1.06 -7.85 4.09
N LEU A 117 -1.20 -6.62 3.55
CA LEU A 117 -1.07 -5.40 4.34
C LEU A 117 -2.17 -5.26 5.41
N SER A 118 -3.37 -5.77 5.14
CA SER A 118 -4.47 -5.82 6.12
C SER A 118 -4.16 -6.79 7.25
N GLU A 119 -3.75 -8.02 6.93
CA GLU A 119 -3.35 -9.04 7.91
C GLU A 119 -2.16 -8.56 8.74
N PHE A 120 -1.19 -7.91 8.10
CA PHE A 120 -0.03 -7.30 8.76
C PHE A 120 -0.42 -6.21 9.75
N GLY A 121 -1.27 -5.27 9.33
CA GLY A 121 -1.71 -4.18 10.18
C GLY A 121 -2.46 -4.66 11.43
N LYS A 122 -3.25 -5.73 11.26
CA LYS A 122 -4.18 -6.27 12.27
C LYS A 122 -3.55 -7.29 13.21
N GLU A 123 -2.76 -8.22 12.70
CA GLU A 123 -2.36 -9.42 13.44
C GLU A 123 -0.87 -9.74 13.33
N THR A 124 -0.29 -9.76 12.13
CA THR A 124 1.05 -10.34 11.91
C THR A 124 2.21 -9.36 12.14
N ARG A 125 1.92 -8.14 12.59
CA ARG A 125 2.90 -7.14 13.03
C ARG A 125 3.97 -7.67 13.99
N TYR A 126 3.55 -8.49 14.95
CA TYR A 126 4.40 -9.06 15.98
C TYR A 126 4.69 -10.54 15.73
N TYR A 127 4.53 -11.01 14.48
CA TYR A 127 4.71 -12.41 14.09
C TYR A 127 5.98 -13.02 14.68
N ASN A 128 7.15 -12.39 14.45
CA ASN A 128 8.42 -12.90 14.96
C ASN A 128 8.47 -12.99 16.50
N LEU A 129 7.92 -11.99 17.21
CA LEU A 129 7.87 -12.02 18.67
C LEU A 129 6.98 -13.15 19.18
N ASN A 130 5.80 -13.33 18.55
CA ASN A 130 4.87 -14.40 18.87
C ASN A 130 5.49 -15.78 18.63
N THR A 131 6.22 -15.95 17.52
CA THR A 131 6.94 -17.19 17.21
C THR A 131 8.05 -17.46 18.23
N ILE A 132 8.81 -16.43 18.65
CA ILE A 132 9.88 -16.57 19.67
C ILE A 132 9.33 -17.07 21.01
N ILE A 133 8.16 -16.56 21.44
CA ILE A 133 7.53 -16.98 22.70
C ILE A 133 6.74 -18.30 22.58
N GLY A 134 6.73 -18.93 21.40
CA GLY A 134 6.02 -20.18 21.16
C GLY A 134 4.49 -20.02 21.19
N ASP A 135 3.96 -18.89 20.74
CA ASP A 135 2.52 -18.72 20.56
C ASP A 135 2.00 -19.80 19.59
N LYS A 136 0.89 -20.45 19.98
CA LYS A 136 0.27 -21.53 19.20
C LYS A 136 -0.68 -21.00 18.12
N LYS A 137 -0.94 -19.69 18.10
CA LYS A 137 -1.77 -19.08 17.06
C LYS A 137 -1.08 -19.26 15.70
N LEU A 138 -1.71 -20.04 14.83
CA LEU A 138 -1.29 -20.16 13.43
C LEU A 138 -1.50 -18.81 12.75
N MET A 139 -0.40 -18.21 12.33
CA MET A 139 -0.35 -16.93 11.65
C MET A 139 0.56 -17.09 10.44
N ASN A 140 0.21 -16.45 9.34
CA ASN A 140 1.04 -16.48 8.15
C ASN A 140 2.25 -15.58 8.35
N ASP A 141 3.43 -16.01 7.89
CA ASP A 141 4.64 -15.19 7.91
C ASP A 141 4.50 -14.03 6.90
N PRO A 142 4.61 -12.76 7.33
CA PRO A 142 4.57 -11.61 6.43
C PRO A 142 5.59 -11.66 5.30
N LEU A 143 6.80 -12.18 5.57
CA LEU A 143 7.85 -12.26 4.56
C LEU A 143 7.58 -13.37 3.54
N GLU A 144 7.02 -14.49 3.97
CA GLU A 144 6.62 -15.59 3.07
C GLU A 144 5.48 -15.14 2.15
N GLN A 145 4.45 -14.49 2.71
CA GLN A 145 3.38 -13.89 1.91
C GLN A 145 3.92 -12.84 0.93
N TRP A 146 4.88 -12.03 1.38
CA TRP A 146 5.52 -11.06 0.52
C TRP A 146 6.34 -11.72 -0.61
N ASN A 147 7.02 -12.84 -0.31
CA ASN A 147 7.73 -13.63 -1.31
C ASN A 147 6.77 -14.11 -2.41
N TYR A 148 5.59 -14.60 -2.03
CA TYR A 148 4.55 -14.99 -2.98
C TYR A 148 4.11 -13.83 -3.88
N ILE A 149 3.85 -12.64 -3.31
CA ILE A 149 3.50 -11.43 -4.08
C ILE A 149 4.64 -11.03 -5.03
N LEU A 150 5.89 -11.10 -4.56
CA LEU A 150 7.08 -10.77 -5.35
C LEU A 150 7.24 -11.71 -6.53
N GLU A 151 7.08 -13.03 -6.31
CA GLU A 151 7.08 -14.03 -7.37
C GLU A 151 5.96 -13.78 -8.36
N TYR A 152 4.74 -13.58 -7.87
CA TYR A 152 3.58 -13.37 -8.72
C TYR A 152 3.76 -12.15 -9.64
N CYS A 153 4.22 -11.03 -9.07
CA CYS A 153 4.58 -9.84 -9.84
C CYS A 153 5.77 -10.07 -10.78
N TYR A 154 6.76 -10.89 -10.40
CA TYR A 154 7.87 -11.27 -11.28
C TYR A 154 7.38 -11.96 -12.54
N TRP A 155 6.44 -12.91 -12.41
CA TRP A 155 5.85 -13.62 -13.55
C TRP A 155 5.01 -12.71 -14.44
N LYS A 156 4.19 -11.82 -13.86
CA LYS A 156 3.39 -10.85 -14.63
C LYS A 156 4.25 -9.83 -15.38
N TYR A 157 5.31 -9.32 -14.73
CA TYR A 157 6.04 -8.15 -15.23
C TYR A 157 7.33 -8.46 -15.98
N THR A 158 7.75 -9.74 -16.00
CA THR A 158 8.96 -10.16 -16.69
C THR A 158 8.58 -11.10 -17.84
N SER A 159 8.91 -10.69 -19.07
CA SER A 159 8.67 -11.52 -20.25
C SER A 159 9.47 -12.83 -20.17
N THR A 160 8.95 -13.89 -20.79
CA THR A 160 9.59 -15.21 -20.82
C THR A 160 11.05 -15.12 -21.31
N THR A 161 11.30 -14.44 -22.42
CA THR A 161 12.66 -14.22 -22.96
C THR A 161 13.61 -13.55 -21.95
N LYS A 162 13.10 -12.61 -21.15
CA LYS A 162 13.92 -11.94 -20.14
C LYS A 162 14.18 -12.84 -18.93
N ARG A 163 13.22 -13.69 -18.57
CA ARG A 163 13.40 -14.71 -17.51
C ARG A 163 14.43 -15.75 -17.92
N GLU A 164 14.35 -16.28 -19.15
CA GLU A 164 15.32 -17.24 -19.70
C GLU A 164 16.73 -16.66 -19.73
N ARG A 165 16.87 -15.43 -20.25
CA ARG A 165 18.16 -14.72 -20.25
C ARG A 165 18.71 -14.52 -18.84
N LEU A 166 17.86 -14.15 -17.89
CA LEU A 166 18.28 -13.99 -16.50
C LEU A 166 18.76 -15.33 -15.92
N SER A 167 18.02 -16.41 -16.13
CA SER A 167 18.43 -17.74 -15.66
C SER A 167 19.81 -18.15 -16.20
N GLN A 168 20.05 -17.95 -17.50
CA GLN A 168 21.37 -18.20 -18.11
C GLN A 168 22.46 -17.31 -17.49
N GLU A 169 22.19 -16.01 -17.32
CA GLU A 169 23.13 -15.07 -16.72
C GLU A 169 23.53 -15.48 -15.30
N VAL A 170 22.58 -15.88 -14.46
CA VAL A 170 22.87 -16.27 -13.07
C VAL A 170 23.68 -17.56 -13.02
N ILE A 171 23.35 -18.56 -13.83
CA ILE A 171 24.12 -19.81 -13.91
C ILE A 171 25.55 -19.53 -14.36
N SER A 172 25.75 -18.79 -15.46
CA SER A 172 27.10 -18.44 -15.93
C SER A 172 27.87 -17.54 -14.95
N TRP A 173 27.18 -16.74 -14.14
CA TRP A 173 27.82 -16.00 -13.06
C TRP A 173 28.28 -16.96 -11.94
N ALA A 174 27.45 -17.90 -11.51
CA ALA A 174 27.79 -18.87 -10.47
C ALA A 174 28.98 -19.76 -10.91
N GLU A 175 28.97 -20.23 -12.15
CA GLU A 175 30.06 -21.05 -12.71
C GLU A 175 31.39 -20.32 -12.73
N ARG A 176 31.41 -19.09 -13.26
CA ARG A 176 32.64 -18.26 -13.34
C ARG A 176 33.23 -17.98 -11.96
N ASN A 177 32.39 -17.85 -10.94
CA ASN A 177 32.82 -17.59 -9.57
C ASN A 177 32.96 -18.86 -8.71
N ARG A 178 32.72 -20.05 -9.29
CA ARG A 178 32.76 -21.35 -8.61
C ARG A 178 31.84 -21.44 -7.38
N LEU A 179 30.66 -20.84 -7.48
CA LEU A 179 29.67 -20.75 -6.39
C LEU A 179 28.58 -21.83 -6.53
N TYR A 180 28.87 -23.06 -6.10
CA TYR A 180 28.00 -24.23 -6.28
C TYR A 180 27.27 -24.69 -5.01
N GLY A 181 27.25 -23.84 -3.97
CA GLY A 181 26.75 -24.21 -2.64
C GLY A 181 25.62 -23.32 -2.11
N PHE A 182 25.34 -23.53 -0.83
CA PHE A 182 24.40 -22.74 -0.05
C PHE A 182 25.06 -21.49 0.53
N THR A 183 24.24 -20.52 0.90
CA THR A 183 24.64 -19.26 1.51
C THR A 183 24.30 -19.31 3.00
N ASN A 184 24.86 -18.38 3.77
CA ASN A 184 24.49 -18.22 5.19
C ASN A 184 23.21 -17.39 5.38
N GLU A 185 22.55 -17.01 4.28
CA GLU A 185 21.35 -16.18 4.30
C GLU A 185 20.10 -16.98 3.94
N PHE A 186 18.99 -16.61 4.55
CA PHE A 186 17.69 -17.24 4.29
C PHE A 186 16.87 -16.42 3.30
N GLY A 187 16.04 -17.12 2.52
CA GLY A 187 15.01 -16.55 1.67
C GLY A 187 14.00 -15.74 2.47
N LEU A 188 13.05 -15.12 1.76
CA LEU A 188 11.92 -14.46 2.44
C LEU A 188 10.92 -15.47 3.03
N ASP A 189 10.98 -16.72 2.57
CA ASP A 189 10.26 -17.89 3.09
C ASP A 189 10.99 -18.58 4.26
N GLY A 190 12.15 -18.08 4.68
CA GLY A 190 12.94 -18.68 5.75
C GLY A 190 13.76 -19.91 5.35
N HIS A 191 13.76 -20.31 4.08
CA HIS A 191 14.56 -21.44 3.59
C HIS A 191 16.00 -21.04 3.25
N ILE A 192 16.94 -21.98 3.37
CA ILE A 192 18.35 -21.76 3.00
C ILE A 192 18.42 -21.53 1.48
N MET A 193 19.18 -20.52 1.06
CA MET A 193 19.37 -20.20 -0.36
C MET A 193 20.66 -20.79 -0.92
N THR A 194 20.65 -21.14 -2.20
CA THR A 194 21.89 -21.24 -2.98
C THR A 194 22.38 -19.85 -3.39
N TYR A 195 23.63 -19.74 -3.85
CA TYR A 195 24.13 -18.47 -4.44
C TYR A 195 23.31 -18.02 -5.66
N VAL A 196 22.73 -18.97 -6.39
CA VAL A 196 21.82 -18.70 -7.53
C VAL A 196 20.51 -18.09 -7.03
N ASP A 197 19.91 -18.68 -5.99
CA ASP A 197 18.68 -18.18 -5.39
C ASP A 197 18.88 -16.78 -4.82
N GLN A 198 19.99 -16.55 -4.13
CA GLN A 198 20.36 -15.24 -3.58
C GLN A 198 20.47 -14.17 -4.68
N TYR A 199 21.14 -14.49 -5.80
CA TYR A 199 21.26 -13.56 -6.92
C TYR A 199 19.89 -13.24 -7.53
N LEU A 200 19.07 -14.27 -7.76
CA LEU A 200 17.73 -14.11 -8.32
C LEU A 200 16.82 -13.31 -7.40
N LEU A 201 16.80 -13.61 -6.10
CA LEU A 201 16.01 -12.88 -5.12
C LEU A 201 16.43 -11.41 -5.05
N ASN A 202 17.74 -11.13 -5.01
CA ASN A 202 18.25 -9.76 -5.06
C ASN A 202 17.78 -9.04 -6.34
N TRP A 203 17.81 -9.71 -7.49
CA TRP A 203 17.30 -9.15 -8.74
C TRP A 203 15.80 -8.85 -8.65
N LYS A 204 14.99 -9.81 -8.15
CA LYS A 204 13.54 -9.66 -8.02
C LYS A 204 13.19 -8.50 -7.10
N VAL A 205 13.79 -8.43 -5.91
CA VAL A 205 13.59 -7.31 -4.97
C VAL A 205 13.90 -5.97 -5.63
N ASN A 206 15.02 -5.85 -6.35
CA ASN A 206 15.42 -4.58 -6.96
C ASN A 206 14.59 -4.19 -8.20
N LYS A 207 14.12 -5.15 -8.99
CA LYS A 207 13.47 -4.88 -10.28
C LYS A 207 11.95 -4.95 -10.23
N ILE A 208 11.38 -5.69 -9.28
CA ILE A 208 9.95 -5.91 -9.16
C ILE A 208 9.31 -5.01 -8.09
N SER A 209 10.02 -4.62 -7.03
CA SER A 209 9.47 -3.67 -6.03
C SER A 209 8.91 -2.38 -6.63
N PRO A 210 9.54 -1.74 -7.66
CA PRO A 210 8.94 -0.59 -8.31
C PRO A 210 7.66 -0.90 -9.10
N CYS A 211 7.49 -2.13 -9.57
CA CYS A 211 6.23 -2.59 -10.18
C CYS A 211 5.15 -2.79 -9.13
N ILE A 212 5.49 -3.33 -7.95
CA ILE A 212 4.57 -3.46 -6.83
C ILE A 212 4.14 -2.09 -6.29
N ALA A 213 5.09 -1.14 -6.18
CA ALA A 213 4.79 0.24 -5.83
C ALA A 213 3.78 0.87 -6.81
N TRP A 214 3.89 0.54 -8.11
CA TRP A 214 2.90 0.94 -9.10
C TRP A 214 1.53 0.30 -8.86
N GLU A 215 1.45 -0.99 -8.52
CA GLU A 215 0.16 -1.64 -8.20
C GLU A 215 -0.56 -0.95 -7.03
N ILE A 216 0.18 -0.54 -6.00
CA ILE A 216 -0.37 0.22 -4.88
C ILE A 216 -0.90 1.59 -5.33
N ILE A 217 -0.15 2.30 -6.18
CA ILE A 217 -0.58 3.61 -6.69
C ILE A 217 -1.80 3.48 -7.61
N SER A 218 -1.78 2.54 -8.55
CA SER A 218 -2.88 2.33 -9.49
C SER A 218 -4.16 1.86 -8.78
N MET A 219 -4.02 1.07 -7.71
CA MET A 219 -5.14 0.71 -6.83
C MET A 219 -5.79 1.94 -6.18
N LEU A 220 -4.99 2.95 -5.82
CA LEU A 220 -5.46 4.15 -5.11
C LEU A 220 -5.95 5.27 -6.03
N GLN A 221 -5.65 5.20 -7.33
CA GLN A 221 -6.06 6.19 -8.33
C GLN A 221 -7.57 6.45 -8.38
N PRO A 222 -8.46 5.44 -8.44
CA PRO A 222 -9.91 5.67 -8.43
C PRO A 222 -10.37 6.41 -7.16
N TYR A 223 -9.76 6.08 -6.02
CA TYR A 223 -10.09 6.69 -4.73
C TYR A 223 -9.64 8.14 -4.61
N TYR A 224 -8.59 8.56 -5.32
CA TYR A 224 -8.24 9.96 -5.46
C TYR A 224 -9.41 10.77 -6.04
N PHE A 225 -9.97 10.31 -7.17
CA PHE A 225 -11.09 10.99 -7.82
C PHE A 225 -12.36 10.97 -6.98
N LEU A 226 -12.63 9.86 -6.30
CA LEU A 226 -13.72 9.77 -5.33
C LEU A 226 -13.57 10.83 -4.23
N LEU A 227 -12.38 10.92 -3.62
CA LEU A 227 -12.12 11.86 -2.54
C LEU A 227 -12.26 13.31 -2.99
N MET A 228 -11.83 13.65 -4.22
CA MET A 228 -12.09 14.99 -4.79
C MET A 228 -13.58 15.26 -4.91
N ARG A 229 -14.37 14.31 -5.43
CA ARG A 229 -15.82 14.46 -5.57
C ARG A 229 -16.52 14.63 -4.23
N LEU A 230 -16.13 13.86 -3.23
CA LEU A 230 -16.68 14.01 -1.88
C LEU A 230 -16.36 15.40 -1.33
N ARG A 231 -15.13 15.88 -1.52
CA ARG A 231 -14.71 17.22 -1.10
C ARG A 231 -15.49 18.32 -1.82
N ASP A 232 -15.73 18.20 -3.12
CA ASP A 232 -16.54 19.16 -3.88
C ASP A 232 -18.00 19.16 -3.42
N THR A 233 -18.53 17.99 -3.05
CA THR A 233 -19.87 17.87 -2.44
C THR A 233 -19.94 18.61 -1.10
N VAL A 234 -18.91 18.46 -0.25
CA VAL A 234 -18.82 19.22 1.01
C VAL A 234 -18.77 20.73 0.74
N GLN A 235 -18.00 21.19 -0.25
CA GLN A 235 -17.94 22.61 -0.60
C GLN A 235 -19.31 23.17 -1.00
N LEU A 236 -20.09 22.43 -1.80
CA LEU A 236 -21.44 22.86 -2.18
C LEU A 236 -22.34 23.01 -0.95
N MET A 237 -22.29 22.05 -0.01
CA MET A 237 -23.05 22.13 1.24
C MET A 237 -22.60 23.30 2.13
N GLU A 238 -21.30 23.60 2.17
CA GLU A 238 -20.76 24.77 2.87
C GLU A 238 -21.32 26.08 2.29
N GLN A 239 -21.37 26.20 0.96
CA GLN A 239 -21.93 27.35 0.26
C GLN A 239 -23.43 27.52 0.56
N ASP A 240 -24.21 26.44 0.47
CA ASP A 240 -25.65 26.45 0.75
C ASP A 240 -25.95 26.87 2.21
N LYS A 241 -25.05 26.56 3.14
CA LYS A 241 -25.15 26.91 4.56
C LYS A 241 -24.49 28.25 4.91
N GLY A 242 -23.89 28.94 3.95
CA GLY A 242 -23.16 30.20 4.18
C GLY A 242 -21.89 30.03 5.05
N ILE A 243 -21.32 28.83 5.10
CA ILE A 243 -20.05 28.55 5.78
C ILE A 243 -18.92 29.14 4.93
N LYS A 244 -18.25 30.16 5.45
CA LYS A 244 -17.19 30.88 4.73
C LYS A 244 -15.84 30.17 4.74
N ASP A 245 -15.52 29.50 5.86
CA ASP A 245 -14.26 28.79 6.03
C ASP A 245 -14.44 27.31 5.68
N PRO A 246 -13.64 26.74 4.76
CA PRO A 246 -13.76 25.34 4.38
C PRO A 246 -13.51 24.42 5.59
N LEU A 247 -14.29 23.35 5.73
CA LEU A 247 -14.17 22.38 6.82
C LEU A 247 -13.18 21.27 6.50
N VAL A 248 -12.96 21.00 5.21
CA VAL A 248 -12.07 19.95 4.67
C VAL A 248 -11.07 20.55 3.68
N PRO A 249 -9.83 20.03 3.60
CA PRO A 249 -8.80 20.55 2.71
C PRO A 249 -9.01 20.13 1.25
N TYR A 250 -8.32 20.84 0.37
CA TYR A 250 -8.18 20.46 -1.02
C TYR A 250 -7.21 19.29 -1.15
N PHE A 251 -7.74 18.06 -1.10
CA PHE A 251 -6.93 16.84 -1.09
C PHE A 251 -6.03 16.65 -2.34
N HIS A 252 -6.30 17.34 -3.45
CA HIS A 252 -5.46 17.30 -4.65
C HIS A 252 -4.04 17.84 -4.43
N GLU A 253 -3.85 18.72 -3.44
CA GLU A 253 -2.54 19.25 -3.05
C GLU A 253 -1.73 18.23 -2.23
N ILE A 254 -2.40 17.27 -1.60
CA ILE A 254 -1.81 16.34 -0.62
C ILE A 254 -1.50 14.97 -1.25
N PHE A 255 -2.34 14.53 -2.18
CA PHE A 255 -2.22 13.23 -2.86
C PHE A 255 -1.96 13.30 -4.38
N PRO A 256 -1.25 14.31 -4.93
CA PRO A 256 -1.09 14.44 -6.39
C PRO A 256 -0.32 13.26 -7.01
N TYR A 257 0.50 12.57 -6.21
CA TYR A 257 1.31 11.43 -6.65
C TYR A 257 0.48 10.18 -7.02
N PHE A 258 -0.79 10.11 -6.64
CA PHE A 258 -1.67 9.06 -7.18
C PHE A 258 -1.87 9.20 -8.68
N LEU A 259 -1.77 10.40 -9.24
CA LEU A 259 -1.97 10.65 -10.67
C LEU A 259 -0.76 10.30 -11.55
N LEU A 260 0.33 9.78 -10.98
CA LEU A 260 1.50 9.38 -11.76
C LEU A 260 1.15 8.26 -12.74
N ASP A 261 1.73 8.30 -13.94
CA ASP A 261 1.67 7.18 -14.87
C ASP A 261 2.62 6.05 -14.44
N ARG A 262 2.39 4.87 -15.02
CA ARG A 262 3.18 3.66 -14.72
C ARG A 262 4.67 3.83 -14.93
N ALA A 263 5.10 4.51 -15.99
CA ALA A 263 6.52 4.66 -16.30
C ALA A 263 7.20 5.61 -15.32
N THR A 264 6.51 6.67 -14.89
CA THR A 264 7.03 7.61 -13.89
C THR A 264 7.05 7.01 -12.49
N ALA A 265 5.98 6.33 -12.08
CA ALA A 265 5.92 5.61 -10.81
C ALA A 265 7.05 4.58 -10.66
N LYS A 266 7.31 3.78 -11.71
CA LYS A 266 8.38 2.77 -11.69
C LYS A 266 9.80 3.34 -11.64
N ARG A 267 10.01 4.58 -12.11
CA ARG A 267 11.31 5.27 -12.06
C ARG A 267 11.55 5.93 -10.70
N ARG A 268 10.49 6.29 -9.98
CA ARG A 268 10.56 6.92 -8.67
C ARG A 268 11.12 5.94 -7.63
N ARG A 269 12.23 6.32 -7.00
CA ARG A 269 12.89 5.55 -5.92
C ARG A 269 12.65 6.18 -4.56
N ASN A 270 12.54 7.51 -4.52
CA ASN A 270 12.11 8.27 -3.36
C ASN A 270 10.74 8.88 -3.65
N TRP A 271 9.77 8.62 -2.77
CA TRP A 271 8.42 9.16 -2.84
C TRP A 271 8.20 10.31 -1.85
N LEU A 272 9.20 10.63 -1.02
CA LEU A 272 9.16 11.75 -0.10
C LEU A 272 9.35 13.11 -0.79
N ASP A 273 9.94 13.10 -1.99
CA ASP A 273 10.24 14.26 -2.83
C ASP A 273 9.15 14.52 -3.89
#